data_AF-A0A958GG98-F1
#
_entry.id   AF-A0A958GG98-F1
#
_cell.length_a   1.000
_cell.length_b   1.000
_cell.length_c   1.000
_cell.angle_alpha   90.00
_cell.angle_beta   90.00
_cell.angle_gamma   90.00
#
_symmetry.space_group_name_H-M   'P 1'
#
loop_
_entity.id
_entity.type
_entity.pdbx_description
1 polymer ?
#
loop_
_entity_poly.entity_id
_entity_poly.type
_entity_poly.pdbx_seq_one_letter_code
_entity_poly.pdbx_strand_id
1 'polypeptide(L)'
;ISLEFTALGSEMERIAKTTTFNNINLLSNSGDVSFQIGFDSTENSRLLIAATLGTLESVGLANSGSSALSFSVIATTSTASEAAALAALSAVNTAIDNVNSRRGSLGAFESRLGFAIEGLQNTRLEFTSAESRIRDIDSAQEIAELIRLQVLQQAETAILAQANQTPSTALGLLRDSIS
;
A
#
# COMPACT_ATOMS: atom_id res chain seq x y z
N ILE A 1 -38.75 8.40 -25.01
CA ILE A 1 -38.05 7.11 -25.22
C ILE A 1 -36.77 7.27 -26.05
N SER A 2 -36.78 7.51 -27.37
CA SER A 2 -35.51 7.66 -28.12
C SER A 2 -34.63 8.81 -27.64
N LEU A 3 -35.22 9.98 -27.36
CA LEU A 3 -34.47 11.13 -26.80
C LEU A 3 -33.85 10.80 -25.43
N GLU A 4 -34.59 10.06 -24.60
CA GLU A 4 -34.15 9.63 -23.28
C GLU A 4 -33.03 8.59 -23.39
N PHE A 5 -33.14 7.62 -24.30
CA PHE A 5 -32.08 6.65 -24.58
C PHE A 5 -30.77 7.32 -24.98
N THR A 6 -30.84 8.32 -25.87
CA THR A 6 -29.66 9.11 -26.25
C THR A 6 -29.11 9.95 -25.11
N ALA A 7 -29.98 10.54 -24.27
CA ALA A 7 -29.56 11.30 -23.10
C ALA A 7 -28.84 10.42 -22.07
N LEU A 8 -29.36 9.22 -21.79
CA LEU A 8 -28.71 8.26 -20.89
C LEU A 8 -27.36 7.78 -21.44
N GLY A 9 -27.26 7.52 -22.75
CA GLY A 9 -25.98 7.20 -23.39
C GLY A 9 -24.96 8.33 -23.25
N SER A 10 -25.40 9.58 -23.46
CA SER A 10 -24.55 10.76 -23.28
C SER A 10 -24.09 10.92 -21.83
N GLU A 11 -24.96 10.61 -20.86
CA GLU A 11 -24.61 10.64 -19.44
C GLU A 11 -23.59 9.56 -19.07
N MET A 12 -23.70 8.34 -19.61
CA MET A 12 -22.68 7.31 -19.42
C MET A 12 -21.31 7.75 -19.96
N GLU A 13 -21.28 8.33 -21.17
CA GLU A 13 -20.05 8.86 -21.76
C GLU A 13 -19.47 10.01 -20.92
N ARG A 14 -20.33 10.90 -20.38
CA ARG A 14 -19.92 11.99 -19.50
C ARG A 14 -19.30 11.44 -18.21
N ILE A 15 -19.90 10.43 -17.57
CA ILE A 15 -19.35 9.79 -16.37
C ILE A 15 -17.96 9.22 -16.70
N ALA A 16 -17.84 8.43 -17.77
CA ALA A 16 -16.57 7.83 -18.17
C ALA A 16 -15.46 8.88 -18.40
N LYS A 17 -15.80 10.04 -18.98
CA LYS A 17 -14.83 11.11 -19.27
C LYS A 17 -14.54 12.04 -18.09
N THR A 18 -15.41 12.09 -17.07
CA THR A 18 -15.28 13.04 -15.95
C THR A 18 -14.81 12.38 -14.65
N THR A 19 -14.90 11.05 -14.54
CA THR A 19 -14.36 10.33 -13.38
C THR A 19 -12.83 10.41 -13.37
N THR A 20 -12.30 11.20 -12.44
CA THR A 20 -10.86 11.34 -12.23
C THR A 20 -10.50 11.14 -10.77
N PHE A 21 -9.29 10.65 -10.53
CA PHE A 21 -8.66 10.64 -9.21
C PHE A 21 -7.26 11.23 -9.34
N ASN A 22 -6.95 12.25 -8.54
CA ASN A 22 -5.69 12.97 -8.63
C ASN A 22 -5.34 13.40 -10.08
N ASN A 23 -6.33 13.95 -10.80
CA ASN A 23 -6.23 14.35 -12.21
C ASN A 23 -5.98 13.23 -13.23
N ILE A 24 -5.94 11.96 -12.81
CA ILE A 24 -5.87 10.80 -13.69
C ILE A 24 -7.30 10.38 -14.03
N ASN A 25 -7.62 10.30 -15.32
CA ASN A 25 -8.92 9.86 -15.77
C ASN A 25 -9.02 8.34 -15.70
N LEU A 26 -9.88 7.80 -14.84
CA LEU A 26 -9.91 6.38 -14.53
C LEU A 26 -10.67 5.54 -15.55
N LEU A 27 -11.59 6.14 -16.32
CA LEU A 27 -12.58 5.41 -17.11
C LEU A 27 -12.57 5.69 -18.62
N SER A 28 -11.77 6.63 -19.12
CA SER A 28 -11.72 6.90 -20.56
C SER A 28 -10.33 6.81 -21.18
N ASN A 29 -9.24 6.97 -20.41
CA ASN A 29 -7.87 6.82 -20.94
C ASN A 29 -6.74 6.84 -19.86
N SER A 30 -6.87 6.17 -18.71
CA SER A 30 -5.80 6.22 -17.67
C SER A 30 -4.50 5.50 -18.05
N GLY A 31 -4.56 4.58 -19.02
CA GLY A 31 -3.58 3.48 -19.06
C GLY A 31 -3.70 2.60 -17.80
N ASP A 32 -2.68 1.78 -17.56
CA ASP A 32 -2.60 0.95 -16.37
C ASP A 32 -2.20 1.79 -15.14
N VAL A 33 -2.81 1.51 -13.99
CA VAL A 33 -2.50 2.16 -12.71
C VAL A 33 -1.81 1.15 -11.80
N SER A 34 -0.58 1.43 -11.40
CA SER A 34 0.20 0.56 -10.51
C SER A 34 0.30 1.13 -9.10
N PHE A 35 0.12 0.28 -8.10
CA PHE A 35 0.29 0.58 -6.69
C PHE A 35 1.51 -0.17 -6.16
N GLN A 36 2.47 0.56 -5.59
CA GLN A 36 3.60 -0.03 -4.90
C GLN A 36 3.16 -0.53 -3.52
N ILE A 37 3.24 -1.84 -3.30
CA ILE A 37 2.79 -2.53 -2.07
C ILE A 37 3.89 -3.40 -1.45
N GLY A 38 5.14 -3.25 -1.89
CA GLY A 38 6.30 -3.92 -1.32
C GLY A 38 7.47 -2.98 -1.17
N PHE A 39 8.55 -3.48 -0.57
CA PHE A 39 9.73 -2.67 -0.23
C PHE A 39 10.75 -2.56 -1.36
N ASP A 40 10.71 -3.48 -2.33
CA ASP A 40 11.62 -3.48 -3.48
C ASP A 40 10.99 -2.87 -4.73
N SER A 41 11.81 -2.56 -5.73
CA SER A 41 11.35 -1.98 -7.00
C SER A 41 10.92 -3.04 -8.04
N THR A 42 10.72 -4.30 -7.65
CA THR A 42 10.37 -5.38 -8.59
C THR A 42 8.89 -5.35 -8.96
N GLU A 43 8.51 -6.14 -9.95
CA GLU A 43 7.10 -6.24 -10.39
C GLU A 43 6.22 -6.94 -9.34
N ASN A 44 6.78 -7.87 -8.58
CA ASN A 44 6.05 -8.60 -7.54
C ASN A 44 5.65 -7.72 -6.34
N SER A 45 6.36 -6.60 -6.14
CA SER A 45 6.02 -5.59 -5.14
C SER A 45 4.98 -4.58 -5.61
N ARG A 46 4.36 -4.80 -6.78
CA ARG A 46 3.38 -3.92 -7.38
C ARG A 46 2.06 -4.64 -7.63
N LEU A 47 0.97 -3.94 -7.36
CA LEU A 47 -0.37 -4.36 -7.73
C LEU A 47 -0.88 -3.48 -8.86
N LEU A 48 -1.25 -4.08 -9.98
CA LEU A 48 -1.65 -3.36 -11.19
C LEU A 48 -3.16 -3.45 -11.40
N ILE A 49 -3.78 -2.30 -11.65
CA ILE A 49 -5.11 -2.17 -12.24
C ILE A 49 -4.90 -1.94 -13.73
N ALA A 50 -5.33 -2.88 -14.56
CA ALA A 50 -5.30 -2.70 -16.00
C ALA A 50 -6.30 -1.61 -16.41
N ALA A 51 -6.05 -0.96 -17.55
CA ALA A 51 -6.91 0.12 -18.06
C ALA A 51 -8.41 -0.25 -18.01
N THR A 52 -9.14 0.36 -17.08
CA THR A 52 -10.58 0.11 -16.88
C THR A 52 -11.40 1.15 -17.64
N LEU A 53 -11.57 0.94 -18.94
CA LEU A 53 -12.40 1.81 -19.77
C LEU A 53 -13.90 1.63 -19.48
N GLY A 54 -14.68 2.71 -19.52
CA GLY A 54 -16.13 2.73 -19.32
C GLY A 54 -16.88 3.61 -20.32
N THR A 55 -16.20 4.07 -21.37
CA THR A 55 -16.81 4.82 -22.49
C THR A 55 -17.79 3.95 -23.25
N LEU A 56 -18.72 4.57 -23.98
CA LEU A 56 -19.69 3.87 -24.84
C LEU A 56 -19.00 2.91 -25.81
N GLU A 57 -17.87 3.30 -26.38
CA GLU A 57 -17.04 2.45 -27.24
C GLU A 57 -16.57 1.20 -26.49
N SER A 58 -15.97 1.39 -25.31
CA SER A 58 -15.33 0.32 -24.54
C SER A 58 -16.31 -0.71 -23.95
N VAL A 59 -17.58 -0.35 -23.84
CA VAL A 59 -18.66 -1.25 -23.41
C VAL A 59 -19.46 -1.82 -24.60
N GLY A 60 -19.12 -1.45 -25.83
CA GLY A 60 -19.72 -1.99 -27.06
C GLY A 60 -21.00 -1.29 -27.52
N LEU A 61 -21.28 -0.09 -27.02
CA LEU A 61 -22.45 0.72 -27.39
C LEU A 61 -22.16 1.76 -28.48
N ALA A 62 -20.89 2.02 -28.78
CA ALA A 62 -20.45 2.92 -29.83
C ALA A 62 -19.39 2.27 -30.72
N ASN A 63 -19.26 2.78 -31.95
CA ASN A 63 -18.20 2.39 -32.88
C ASN A 63 -16.84 2.91 -32.41
N SER A 64 -15.78 2.33 -32.96
CA SER A 64 -14.42 2.75 -32.62
C SER A 64 -14.19 4.25 -32.87
N GLY A 65 -13.67 4.94 -31.86
CA GLY A 65 -13.46 6.40 -31.89
C GLY A 65 -14.73 7.26 -31.80
N SER A 66 -15.90 6.68 -31.51
CA SER A 66 -17.17 7.41 -31.35
C SER A 66 -17.57 7.56 -29.88
N SER A 67 -18.08 8.73 -29.54
CA SER A 67 -18.71 9.03 -28.24
C SER A 67 -20.24 9.10 -28.32
N ALA A 68 -20.82 8.59 -29.40
CA ALA A 68 -22.25 8.53 -29.63
C ALA A 68 -22.70 7.08 -29.81
N LEU A 69 -23.90 6.77 -29.33
CA LEU A 69 -24.53 5.46 -29.48
C LEU A 69 -24.60 5.06 -30.96
N SER A 70 -24.17 3.83 -31.26
CA SER A 70 -24.35 3.21 -32.58
C SER A 70 -25.75 2.65 -32.80
N PHE A 71 -26.53 2.52 -31.73
CA PHE A 71 -27.84 1.89 -31.72
C PHE A 71 -28.96 2.93 -31.60
N SER A 72 -30.10 2.64 -32.22
CA SER A 72 -31.34 3.43 -32.12
C SER A 72 -32.49 2.51 -31.68
N VAL A 73 -33.49 3.10 -31.04
CA VAL A 73 -34.75 2.42 -30.67
C VAL A 73 -35.93 2.82 -31.57
N ILE A 74 -35.68 3.65 -32.59
CA ILE A 74 -36.67 4.09 -33.58
C ILE A 74 -36.07 3.97 -34.99
N ALA A 75 -36.89 3.56 -35.95
CA ALA A 75 -36.60 3.52 -37.37
C ALA A 75 -37.77 4.07 -38.21
N THR A 76 -37.66 4.01 -39.54
CA THR A 76 -38.65 4.58 -40.47
C THR A 76 -39.99 3.85 -40.48
N THR A 77 -40.01 2.57 -40.10
CA THR A 77 -41.23 1.75 -40.00
C THR A 77 -41.35 1.12 -38.62
N SER A 78 -42.56 0.68 -38.26
CA SER A 78 -42.82 -0.02 -36.99
C SER A 78 -41.99 -1.30 -36.87
N THR A 79 -41.97 -2.13 -37.92
CA THR A 79 -41.21 -3.39 -37.96
C THR A 79 -39.69 -3.15 -37.87
N ALA A 80 -39.17 -2.11 -38.51
CA ALA A 80 -37.76 -1.76 -38.38
C ALA A 80 -37.43 -1.20 -36.99
N SER A 81 -38.37 -0.50 -36.34
CA SER A 81 -38.19 0.03 -34.98
C SER A 81 -38.12 -1.08 -33.94
N GLU A 82 -38.94 -2.12 -34.10
CA GLU A 82 -38.89 -3.32 -33.26
C GLU A 82 -37.53 -4.03 -33.36
N ALA A 83 -37.05 -4.25 -34.60
CA ALA A 83 -35.73 -4.85 -34.83
C ALA A 83 -34.59 -3.99 -34.24
N ALA A 84 -34.65 -2.66 -34.39
CA ALA A 84 -33.66 -1.75 -33.83
C ALA A 84 -33.67 -1.76 -32.30
N ALA A 85 -34.85 -1.80 -31.67
CA ALA A 85 -34.98 -1.89 -30.23
C ALA A 85 -34.43 -3.22 -29.67
N LEU A 86 -34.66 -4.35 -30.36
CA LEU A 86 -34.08 -5.64 -29.98
C LEU A 86 -32.54 -5.66 -30.10
N ALA A 87 -32.00 -5.05 -31.16
CA ALA A 87 -30.56 -4.89 -31.31
C ALA A 87 -29.95 -4.03 -30.20
N ALA A 88 -30.59 -2.89 -29.88
CA ALA A 88 -30.18 -2.02 -28.79
C ALA A 88 -30.23 -2.74 -27.43
N LEU A 89 -31.27 -3.53 -27.17
CA LEU A 89 -31.40 -4.33 -25.95
C LEU A 89 -30.26 -5.36 -25.82
N SER A 90 -29.96 -6.08 -26.90
CA SER A 90 -28.85 -7.03 -26.92
C SER A 90 -27.52 -6.33 -26.63
N ALA A 91 -27.28 -5.17 -27.25
CA ALA A 91 -26.06 -4.39 -27.02
C ALA A 91 -25.96 -3.88 -25.58
N VAL A 92 -27.07 -3.44 -24.98
CA VAL A 92 -27.13 -3.03 -23.56
C VAL A 92 -26.82 -4.19 -22.62
N ASN A 93 -27.33 -5.39 -22.89
CA ASN A 93 -26.99 -6.57 -22.08
C ASN A 93 -25.49 -6.88 -22.13
N THR A 94 -24.89 -6.87 -23.32
CA THR A 94 -23.44 -7.02 -23.47
C THR A 94 -22.67 -5.91 -22.76
N ALA A 95 -23.14 -4.66 -22.82
CA ALA A 95 -22.53 -3.56 -22.10
C ALA A 95 -22.59 -3.74 -20.57
N ILE A 96 -23.71 -4.23 -20.05
CA ILE A 96 -23.86 -4.56 -18.62
C ILE A 96 -22.88 -5.67 -18.22
N ASP A 97 -22.74 -6.73 -19.01
CA ASP A 97 -21.78 -7.81 -18.75
C ASP A 97 -20.33 -7.30 -18.74
N ASN A 98 -19.97 -6.44 -19.69
CA ASN A 98 -18.67 -5.79 -19.73
C ASN A 98 -18.42 -4.93 -18.48
N VAL A 99 -19.41 -4.14 -18.05
CA VAL A 99 -19.32 -3.33 -16.81
C VAL A 99 -19.16 -4.23 -15.59
N ASN A 100 -19.92 -5.32 -15.50
CA ASN A 100 -19.84 -6.27 -14.39
C ASN A 100 -18.48 -6.97 -14.34
N SER A 101 -17.93 -7.37 -15.48
CA SER A 101 -16.59 -7.95 -15.58
C SER A 101 -15.51 -6.98 -15.06
N ARG A 102 -15.58 -5.71 -15.50
CA ARG A 102 -14.68 -4.64 -15.05
C ARG A 102 -14.80 -4.39 -13.53
N ARG A 103 -16.02 -4.32 -12.99
CA ARG A 103 -16.27 -4.20 -11.54
C ARG A 103 -15.76 -5.40 -10.76
N GLY A 104 -15.91 -6.61 -11.29
CA GLY A 104 -15.36 -7.83 -10.69
C GLY A 104 -13.83 -7.80 -10.60
N SER A 105 -13.16 -7.33 -11.65
CA SER A 105 -11.71 -7.15 -11.64
C SER A 105 -11.25 -6.11 -10.60
N LEU A 106 -11.96 -4.99 -10.49
CA LEU A 106 -11.69 -3.98 -9.44
C LEU A 106 -11.93 -4.53 -8.03
N GLY A 107 -13.01 -5.27 -7.79
CA GLY A 107 -13.26 -5.90 -6.49
C GLY A 107 -12.21 -6.95 -6.10
N ALA A 108 -11.71 -7.71 -7.08
CA ALA A 108 -10.58 -8.62 -6.85
C ALA A 108 -9.29 -7.86 -6.53
N PHE A 109 -9.04 -6.72 -7.19
CA PHE A 109 -7.93 -5.83 -6.88
C PHE A 109 -8.06 -5.26 -5.46
N GLU A 110 -9.23 -4.75 -5.07
CA GLU A 110 -9.50 -4.22 -3.72
C GLU A 110 -9.24 -5.29 -2.65
N SER A 111 -9.69 -6.52 -2.89
CA SER A 111 -9.44 -7.65 -1.99
C SER A 111 -7.93 -7.91 -1.84
N ARG A 112 -7.19 -7.99 -2.95
CA ARG A 112 -5.73 -8.18 -2.94
C ARG A 112 -5.00 -7.04 -2.26
N LEU A 113 -5.42 -5.80 -2.48
CA LEU A 113 -4.86 -4.63 -1.82
C LEU A 113 -5.09 -4.67 -0.31
N GLY A 114 -6.30 -5.07 0.12
CA GLY A 114 -6.62 -5.28 1.54
C GLY A 114 -5.69 -6.30 2.20
N PHE A 115 -5.54 -7.48 1.60
CA PHE A 115 -4.60 -8.50 2.10
C PHE A 115 -3.15 -8.01 2.13
N ALA A 116 -2.70 -7.26 1.12
CA ALA A 116 -1.36 -6.70 1.10
C ALA A 116 -1.16 -5.69 2.24
N ILE A 117 -2.14 -4.81 2.50
CA ILE A 117 -2.09 -3.84 3.59
C ILE A 117 -1.99 -4.54 4.94
N GLU A 118 -2.82 -5.56 5.19
CA GLU A 118 -2.78 -6.33 6.44
C GLU A 118 -1.43 -7.03 6.64
N GLY A 119 -0.89 -7.65 5.58
CA GLY A 119 0.44 -8.25 5.61
C GLY A 119 1.54 -7.24 5.95
N LEU A 120 1.54 -6.08 5.29
CA LEU A 120 2.52 -5.01 5.53
C LEU A 120 2.42 -4.44 6.95
N GLN A 121 1.22 -4.32 7.51
CA GLN A 121 1.03 -3.86 8.88
C GLN A 121 1.64 -4.84 9.89
N ASN A 122 1.45 -6.15 9.69
CA ASN A 122 2.06 -7.18 10.53
C ASN A 122 3.59 -7.16 10.41
N THR A 123 4.13 -7.13 9.18
CA THR A 123 5.57 -7.02 8.95
C THR A 123 6.16 -5.76 9.56
N ARG A 124 5.46 -4.62 9.50
CA ARG A 124 5.88 -3.38 10.18
C ARG A 124 5.98 -3.56 11.69
N LEU A 125 4.99 -4.21 12.31
CA LEU A 125 5.00 -4.48 13.76
C LEU A 125 6.18 -5.39 14.15
N GLU A 126 6.45 -6.42 13.36
CA GLU A 126 7.59 -7.33 13.55
C GLU A 126 8.92 -6.58 13.45
N PHE A 127 9.11 -5.74 12.42
CA PHE A 127 10.33 -4.95 12.27
C PHE A 127 10.52 -3.94 13.41
N THR A 128 9.46 -3.26 13.84
CA THR A 128 9.54 -2.31 14.96
C THR A 128 9.91 -3.03 16.27
N SER A 129 9.37 -4.23 16.49
CA SER A 129 9.72 -5.07 17.65
C SER A 129 11.16 -5.57 17.60
N ALA A 130 11.63 -6.00 16.43
CA ALA A 130 13.02 -6.41 16.22
C ALA A 130 13.99 -5.24 16.43
N GLU A 131 13.67 -4.06 15.91
CA GLU A 131 14.44 -2.83 16.11
C GLU A 131 14.54 -2.47 17.59
N SER A 132 13.43 -2.50 18.33
CA SER A 132 13.43 -2.25 19.78
C SER A 132 14.35 -3.21 20.51
N ARG A 133 14.26 -4.52 20.22
CA ARG A 133 15.11 -5.53 20.85
C ARG A 133 16.59 -5.32 20.57
N ILE A 134 16.95 -4.99 19.34
CA ILE A 134 18.34 -4.71 18.95
C ILE A 134 18.84 -3.50 19.75
N ARG A 135 18.09 -2.40 19.74
CA ARG A 135 18.44 -1.17 20.46
C ARG A 135 18.57 -1.39 21.97
N ASP A 136 17.68 -2.17 22.56
CA ASP A 136 17.69 -2.49 23.99
C ASP A 136 18.91 -3.34 24.36
N ILE A 137 19.30 -4.32 23.52
CA ILE A 137 20.51 -5.12 23.72
C ILE A 137 21.76 -4.25 23.63
N ASP A 138 21.87 -3.40 22.62
CA ASP A 138 23.03 -2.52 22.44
C ASP A 138 23.16 -1.55 23.63
N SER A 139 22.04 -0.97 24.08
CA SER A 139 22.01 -0.09 25.25
C SER A 139 22.39 -0.82 26.53
N ALA A 140 21.93 -2.06 26.71
CA ALA A 140 22.30 -2.88 27.87
C ALA A 140 23.80 -3.22 27.91
N GLN A 141 24.43 -3.47 26.75
CA GLN A 141 25.87 -3.70 26.64
C GLN A 141 26.67 -2.44 27.01
N GLU A 142 26.26 -1.27 26.52
CA GLU A 142 26.92 0.00 26.86
C GLU A 142 26.80 0.32 28.36
N ILE A 143 25.63 0.09 28.96
CA ILE A 143 25.42 0.26 30.40
C ILE A 143 26.26 -0.74 31.20
N ALA A 144 26.36 -2.00 30.77
CA ALA A 144 27.16 -3.01 31.45
C ALA A 144 28.66 -2.66 31.42
N GLU A 145 29.16 -2.14 30.30
CA GLU A 145 30.55 -1.67 30.20
C GLU A 145 30.79 -0.43 31.06
N LEU A 146 29.86 0.53 31.07
CA LEU A 146 29.93 1.68 31.95
C LEU A 146 29.97 1.26 33.43
N ILE A 147 29.14 0.30 33.85
CA ILE A 147 29.16 -0.26 35.21
C ILE A 147 30.50 -0.95 35.48
N ARG A 148 31.02 -1.75 34.53
CA ARG A 148 32.32 -2.41 34.65
C ARG A 148 33.44 -1.39 34.88
N LEU A 149 33.47 -0.31 34.11
CA LEU A 149 34.45 0.77 34.24
C LEU A 149 34.33 1.49 35.59
N GLN A 150 33.11 1.75 36.06
CA GLN A 150 32.87 2.35 37.38
C GLN A 150 33.32 1.43 38.52
N VAL A 151 33.04 0.12 38.44
CA VAL A 151 33.50 -0.86 39.43
C VAL A 151 35.03 -0.95 39.43
N LEU A 152 35.67 -0.92 38.25
CA LEU A 152 37.14 -0.89 38.16
C LEU A 152 37.72 0.37 38.83
N GLN A 153 37.16 1.56 38.57
CA GLN A 153 37.61 2.78 39.27
C GLN A 153 37.43 2.69 40.80
N GLN A 154 36.30 2.15 41.27
CA GLN A 154 36.06 1.96 42.70
C GLN A 154 37.03 0.92 43.30
N ALA A 155 37.35 -0.16 42.57
CA ALA A 155 38.34 -1.14 42.99
C ALA A 155 39.76 -0.56 43.01
N GLU A 156 40.16 0.24 42.02
CA GLU A 156 41.45 0.93 41.99
C GLU A 156 41.63 1.86 43.19
N THR A 157 40.60 2.65 43.53
CA THR A 157 40.64 3.52 44.72
C THR A 157 40.71 2.72 46.03
N ALA A 158 39.96 1.61 46.15
CA ALA A 158 40.03 0.73 47.31
C ALA A 158 41.39 0.01 47.43
N ILE A 159 41.97 -0.45 46.31
CA ILE A 159 43.30 -1.06 46.25
C ILE A 159 44.37 -0.03 46.61
N LEU A 160 44.28 1.21 46.12
CA LEU A 160 45.19 2.29 46.50
C LEU A 160 45.09 2.63 47.98
N ALA A 161 43.87 2.66 48.54
CA ALA A 161 43.66 2.85 49.98
C ALA A 161 44.25 1.70 50.80
N GLN A 162 44.04 0.44 50.38
CA GLN A 162 44.60 -0.74 51.03
C GLN A 162 46.14 -0.78 50.93
N ALA A 163 46.69 -0.50 49.75
CA ALA A 163 48.13 -0.46 49.49
C ALA A 163 48.84 0.68 50.24
N ASN A 164 48.14 1.77 50.56
CA ASN A 164 48.66 2.82 51.44
C ASN A 164 48.61 2.45 52.94
N GLN A 165 47.74 1.52 53.35
CA GLN A 165 47.67 1.07 54.74
C GLN A 165 48.71 -0.01 55.08
N THR A 166 49.01 -0.93 54.16
CA THR A 166 49.99 -2.02 54.35
C THR A 166 51.40 -1.57 54.77
N PRO A 167 51.97 -0.48 54.21
CA PRO A 167 53.27 0.04 54.63
C PRO A 167 53.24 0.60 56.06
N SER A 168 52.13 1.22 56.47
CA SER A 168 52.00 1.83 57.81
C SER A 168 51.91 0.77 58.93
N THR A 169 51.23 -0.34 58.67
CA THR A 169 51.14 -1.49 59.59
C THR A 169 52.46 -2.25 59.63
N ALA A 170 53.15 -2.42 58.50
CA ALA A 170 54.50 -2.99 58.48
C ALA A 170 55.53 -2.13 59.23
N LEU A 171 55.46 -0.79 59.13
CA LEU A 171 56.29 0.13 59.91
C LEU A 171 55.92 0.13 61.40
N GLY A 172 54.65 -0.06 61.75
CA GLY A 172 54.23 -0.28 63.15
C GLY A 172 54.86 -1.53 63.76
N LEU A 173 54.86 -2.64 63.02
CA LEU A 173 55.47 -3.91 63.45
C LEU A 173 57.01 -3.85 63.50
N LEU A 174 57.67 -3.09 62.62
CA LEU A 174 59.11 -2.83 62.68
C LEU A 174 59.52 -1.89 63.83
N ARG A 175 58.61 -1.02 64.28
CA ARG A 175 58.86 -0.13 65.43
C ARG A 175 58.65 -0.85 66.77
N ASP A 176 57.69 -1.77 66.83
CA ASP A 176 57.45 -2.63 68.00
C ASP A 176 58.47 -3.77 68.14
N SER A 177 59.18 -4.17 67.07
CA SER A 177 60.24 -5.19 67.13
C SER A 177 61.64 -4.65 67.46
N ILE A 178 61.80 -3.33 67.57
CA ILE A 178 63.08 -2.65 67.89
C ILE A 178 63.05 -2.02 69.31
N SER A 179 61.97 -2.18 70.08
CA SER A 179 61.88 -1.86 71.51
C SER A 179 61.98 -3.13 72.35
#